data_AF-A0A9N9UBF9-F1
#
_entry.id   AF-A0A9N9UBF9-F1
#
_cell.length_a   1.000
_cell.length_b   1.000
_cell.length_c   1.000
_cell.angle_alpha   90.00
_cell.angle_beta   90.00
_cell.angle_gamma   90.00
#
_symmetry.space_group_name_H-M   'P 1'
#
loop_
_entity.id
_entity.type
_entity.pdbx_description
1 polymer ?
#
loop_
_entity_poly.entity_id
_entity_poly.type
_entity_poly.pdbx_seq_one_letter_code
_entity_poly.pdbx_strand_id
1 'polypeptide(L)'
;MRFSIVATLGLAAVAHAQPVANTIDTRLVHIKLGDKGEKSPFSFTSTYSLYATPEEVVDSNNAFTGGLPGMSGVYKFGVNSRDNIICYNITLSGFQGEYQSPAVSATHIHESPRGRAGPPRIAFPNPVEIGPSLRSSIGCIRGPFTTGVLANGKDTGEGFHVRQIEENPAGFFADVHSSLAVPGAVRGQLEKNC
;
A
#
# COMPACT_ATOMS: atom_id res chain seq x y z
N MET A 1 27.07 41.76 24.18
CA MET A 1 26.89 40.79 23.09
C MET A 1 25.88 39.75 23.55
N ARG A 2 24.59 39.91 23.21
CA ARG A 2 23.50 39.03 23.66
C ARG A 2 23.22 38.02 22.54
N PHE A 3 23.63 36.77 22.73
CA PHE A 3 23.26 35.66 21.85
C PHE A 3 21.80 35.29 22.12
N SER A 4 20.92 35.62 21.17
CA SER A 4 19.56 35.08 21.13
C SER A 4 19.59 33.79 20.33
N ILE A 5 19.53 32.66 21.04
CA ILE A 5 19.30 31.34 20.42
C ILE A 5 17.80 31.27 20.15
N VAL A 6 17.40 31.52 18.90
CA VAL A 6 16.06 31.22 18.42
C VAL A 6 16.02 29.72 18.13
N ALA A 7 15.50 28.94 19.08
CA ALA A 7 15.18 27.54 18.86
C ALA A 7 13.93 27.48 17.97
N THR A 8 14.11 27.27 16.67
CA THR A 8 13.02 26.93 15.76
C THR A 8 12.55 25.52 16.10
N LEU A 9 11.46 25.41 16.87
CA LEU A 9 10.69 24.17 16.96
C LEU A 9 10.08 23.89 15.58
N GLY A 10 10.69 22.99 14.82
CA GLY A 10 10.04 22.41 13.66
C GLY A 10 8.84 21.59 14.14
N LEU A 11 7.63 21.99 13.77
CA LEU A 11 6.45 21.16 13.93
C LEU A 11 6.60 19.95 12.99
N ALA A 12 7.13 18.85 13.50
CA ALA A 12 6.95 17.55 12.88
C ALA A 12 5.46 17.20 13.00
N ALA A 13 4.74 17.25 11.88
CA ALA A 13 3.36 16.77 11.84
C ALA A 13 3.38 15.27 12.12
N VAL A 14 3.02 14.89 13.34
CA VAL A 14 2.89 13.49 13.73
C VAL A 14 1.61 12.98 13.08
N ALA A 15 1.73 12.27 11.97
CA ALA A 15 0.57 11.63 11.32
C ALA A 15 0.09 10.51 12.26
N HIS A 16 -1.00 10.74 12.98
CA HIS A 16 -1.57 9.75 13.90
C HIS A 16 -2.37 8.73 13.11
N ALA A 17 -2.15 7.45 13.36
CA ALA A 17 -2.93 6.39 12.72
C ALA A 17 -4.37 6.41 13.23
N GLN A 18 -5.33 6.52 12.32
CA GLN A 18 -6.76 6.59 12.65
C GLN A 18 -7.50 5.36 12.09
N PRO A 19 -8.65 4.99 12.69
CA PRO A 19 -9.53 3.99 12.10
C PRO A 19 -9.93 4.41 10.68
N VAL A 20 -9.84 3.50 9.71
CA VAL A 20 -10.26 3.77 8.34
C VAL A 20 -11.59 3.07 8.06
N ALA A 21 -12.62 3.85 7.70
CA ALA A 21 -13.92 3.30 7.30
C ALA A 21 -13.87 2.65 5.91
N ASN A 22 -14.47 1.47 5.77
CA ASN A 22 -14.71 0.82 4.47
C ASN A 22 -15.85 1.53 3.73
N THR A 23 -15.58 2.72 3.17
CA THR A 23 -16.58 3.43 2.37
C THR A 23 -16.49 2.93 0.93
N ILE A 24 -17.39 2.03 0.54
CA ILE A 24 -17.48 1.52 -0.83
C ILE A 24 -18.25 2.55 -1.68
N ASP A 25 -17.55 3.34 -2.51
CA ASP A 25 -18.20 4.00 -3.64
C ASP A 25 -18.53 2.95 -4.70
N THR A 26 -19.76 2.46 -4.67
CA THR A 26 -20.29 1.41 -5.53
C THR A 26 -20.67 1.96 -6.91
N ARG A 27 -19.70 2.49 -7.66
CA ARG A 27 -19.82 2.52 -9.12
C ARG A 27 -19.27 1.21 -9.70
N LEU A 28 -20.05 0.14 -9.54
CA LEU A 28 -19.78 -1.17 -10.12
C LEU A 28 -19.79 -1.08 -11.65
N VAL A 29 -18.60 -1.07 -12.25
CA VAL A 29 -18.43 -1.46 -13.64
C VAL A 29 -18.46 -2.98 -13.68
N HIS A 30 -19.55 -3.56 -14.16
CA HIS A 30 -19.64 -5.00 -14.42
C HIS A 30 -18.67 -5.35 -15.56
N ILE A 31 -17.49 -5.87 -15.23
CA ILE A 31 -16.55 -6.38 -16.22
C ILE A 31 -16.70 -7.90 -16.27
N LYS A 32 -17.22 -8.41 -17.39
CA LYS A 32 -17.23 -9.85 -17.68
C LYS A 32 -15.77 -10.34 -17.79
N LEU A 33 -15.41 -11.31 -16.96
CA LEU A 33 -14.12 -12.00 -17.04
C LEU A 33 -14.20 -12.98 -18.23
N GLY A 34 -13.38 -12.75 -19.26
CA GLY A 34 -13.35 -13.55 -20.49
C GLY A 34 -12.76 -14.94 -20.33
N ASP A 35 -13.21 -15.86 -21.17
CA ASP A 35 -12.79 -17.27 -21.25
C ASP A 35 -11.36 -17.43 -21.80
N LYS A 36 -10.77 -18.61 -21.54
CA LYS A 36 -9.40 -18.95 -21.94
C LYS A 36 -9.18 -18.78 -23.45
N GLY A 37 -8.45 -17.73 -23.83
CA GLY A 37 -8.09 -17.41 -25.21
C GLY A 37 -8.41 -15.96 -25.59
N GLU A 38 -9.22 -15.25 -24.81
CA GLU A 38 -9.44 -13.83 -25.02
C GLU A 38 -8.29 -13.00 -24.43
N LYS A 39 -7.79 -12.04 -25.20
CA LYS A 39 -6.90 -11.00 -24.67
C LYS A 39 -7.64 -10.35 -23.51
N SER A 40 -7.08 -10.44 -22.31
CA SER A 40 -7.60 -9.76 -21.11
C SER A 40 -8.07 -8.35 -21.49
N PRO A 41 -9.26 -7.89 -21.03
CA PRO A 41 -9.69 -6.52 -21.28
C PRO A 41 -8.71 -5.50 -20.69
N PHE A 42 -7.81 -5.94 -19.80
CA PHE A 42 -6.70 -5.18 -19.26
C PHE A 42 -5.41 -5.51 -20.00
N SER A 43 -4.75 -4.46 -20.51
CA SER A 43 -3.38 -4.53 -21.02
C SER A 43 -2.42 -4.02 -19.94
N PHE A 44 -1.50 -4.88 -19.52
CA PHE A 44 -0.48 -4.55 -18.53
C PHE A 44 0.88 -4.39 -19.22
N THR A 45 1.60 -3.33 -18.88
CA THR A 45 3.01 -3.15 -19.23
C THR A 45 3.91 -4.02 -18.34
N SER A 46 3.47 -4.33 -17.12
CA SER A 46 4.14 -5.27 -16.22
C SER A 46 3.15 -5.86 -15.22
N THR A 47 3.50 -7.01 -14.63
CA THR A 47 2.76 -7.63 -13.55
C THR A 47 3.70 -7.93 -12.39
N TYR A 48 3.17 -8.03 -11.18
CA TYR A 48 3.92 -8.36 -9.96
C TYR A 48 3.10 -9.30 -9.10
N SER A 49 3.76 -10.28 -8.48
CA SER A 49 3.16 -11.11 -7.45
C SER A 49 4.11 -11.17 -6.27
N LEU A 50 3.65 -10.78 -5.10
CA LEU A 50 4.46 -10.84 -3.88
C LEU A 50 3.67 -11.45 -2.74
N TYR A 51 4.43 -12.05 -1.83
CA TYR A 51 3.94 -12.61 -0.59
C TYR A 51 4.42 -11.71 0.56
N ALA A 52 3.47 -11.23 1.35
CA ALA A 52 3.72 -10.38 2.50
C ALA A 52 3.58 -11.20 3.78
N THR A 53 4.52 -11.02 4.69
CA THR A 53 4.55 -11.74 5.96
C THR A 53 4.83 -10.80 7.12
N PRO A 54 4.59 -11.24 8.37
CA PRO A 54 4.88 -10.44 9.56
C PRO A 54 6.38 -10.12 9.72
N GLU A 55 7.28 -10.99 9.28
CA GLU A 55 8.71 -10.90 9.60
C GLU A 55 9.40 -9.71 8.93
N GLU A 56 8.87 -9.24 7.80
CA GLU A 56 9.45 -8.14 7.04
C GLU A 56 9.01 -6.75 7.54
N VAL A 57 8.13 -6.67 8.54
CA VAL A 57 7.57 -5.41 9.05
C VAL A 57 8.63 -4.62 9.84
N VAL A 58 8.79 -3.35 9.47
CA VAL A 58 9.69 -2.40 10.13
C VAL A 58 8.93 -1.15 10.60
N ASP A 59 9.37 -0.55 11.69
CA ASP A 59 8.84 0.74 12.16
C ASP A 59 9.46 1.95 11.42
N SER A 60 9.04 3.16 11.82
CA SER A 60 9.58 4.41 11.26
C SER A 60 11.08 4.63 11.51
N ASN A 61 11.66 3.93 12.47
CA ASN A 61 13.10 3.95 12.76
C ASN A 61 13.87 2.88 11.97
N ASN A 62 13.18 2.09 11.14
CA ASN A 62 13.71 0.94 10.39
C ASN A 62 14.13 -0.22 11.30
N ALA A 63 13.56 -0.31 12.50
CA ALA A 63 13.70 -1.49 13.35
C ALA A 63 12.65 -2.53 12.95
N PHE A 64 13.07 -3.78 12.78
CA PHE A 64 12.14 -4.90 12.60
C PHE A 64 11.32 -5.08 13.86
N THR A 65 10.01 -4.90 13.74
CA THR A 65 9.06 -5.04 14.86
C THR A 65 8.32 -6.37 14.82
N GLY A 66 8.24 -6.98 13.63
CA GLY A 66 7.31 -8.05 13.36
C GLY A 66 5.88 -7.51 13.18
N GLY A 67 5.12 -8.18 12.33
CA GLY A 67 3.70 -7.92 12.12
C GLY A 67 2.81 -8.80 13.00
N LEU A 68 1.59 -9.08 12.53
CA LEU A 68 0.64 -9.93 13.26
C LEU A 68 0.92 -11.42 13.05
N PRO A 69 1.22 -12.18 14.12
CA PRO A 69 1.47 -13.61 14.00
C PRO A 69 0.31 -14.37 13.35
N GLY A 70 0.64 -15.30 12.45
CA GLY A 70 -0.35 -16.11 11.73
C GLY A 70 -1.05 -15.39 10.57
N MET A 71 -0.70 -14.14 10.29
CA MET A 71 -1.22 -13.39 9.16
C MET A 71 -0.32 -13.56 7.91
N SER A 72 -0.93 -13.56 6.73
CA SER A 72 -0.20 -13.44 5.47
C SER A 72 -1.00 -12.63 4.44
N GLY A 73 -0.30 -12.13 3.42
CA GLY A 73 -0.92 -11.42 2.31
C GLY A 73 -0.36 -11.88 0.96
N VAL A 74 -1.23 -12.06 -0.02
CA VAL A 74 -0.88 -12.24 -1.43
C VAL A 74 -1.32 -11.00 -2.18
N TYR A 75 -0.37 -10.32 -2.82
CA TYR A 75 -0.63 -9.12 -3.61
C TYR A 75 -0.27 -9.42 -5.06
N LYS A 76 -1.25 -9.31 -5.94
CA LYS A 76 -1.06 -9.41 -7.39
C LYS A 76 -1.36 -8.05 -8.00
N PHE A 77 -0.39 -7.48 -8.68
CA PHE A 77 -0.52 -6.20 -9.36
C PHE A 77 -0.35 -6.36 -10.86
N GLY A 78 -1.17 -5.65 -11.63
CA GLY A 78 -0.99 -5.42 -13.05
C GLY A 78 -0.85 -3.91 -13.28
N VAL A 79 0.30 -3.48 -13.79
CA VAL A 79 0.60 -2.07 -14.05
C VAL A 79 0.42 -1.77 -15.52
N ASN A 80 -0.15 -0.62 -15.85
CA ASN A 80 -0.11 -0.01 -17.18
C ASN A 80 0.48 1.40 -17.06
N SER A 81 1.78 1.52 -17.36
CA SER A 81 2.54 2.77 -17.29
C SER A 81 2.33 3.70 -18.48
N ARG A 82 1.55 3.31 -19.48
CA ARG A 82 1.08 4.23 -20.53
C ARG A 82 -0.09 5.06 -20.01
N ASP A 83 -0.93 4.44 -19.20
CA ASP A 83 -2.17 5.02 -18.68
C ASP A 83 -2.09 5.47 -17.22
N ASN A 84 -0.96 5.22 -16.55
CA ASN A 84 -0.81 5.43 -15.11
C ASN A 84 -1.88 4.66 -14.29
N ILE A 85 -2.16 3.41 -14.68
CA ILE A 85 -3.12 2.53 -14.02
C ILE A 85 -2.38 1.42 -13.28
N ILE A 86 -2.89 1.06 -12.10
CA ILE A 86 -2.56 -0.18 -11.42
C ILE A 86 -3.86 -0.94 -11.09
N CYS A 87 -3.94 -2.17 -11.55
CA CYS A 87 -4.95 -3.14 -11.15
C CYS A 87 -4.37 -4.04 -10.07
N TYR A 88 -5.18 -4.41 -9.10
CA TYR A 88 -4.77 -5.18 -7.93
C TYR A 88 -5.76 -6.31 -7.65
N ASN A 89 -5.22 -7.42 -7.17
CA ASN A 89 -5.95 -8.49 -6.51
C ASN A 89 -5.17 -8.84 -5.24
N ILE A 90 -5.70 -8.39 -4.12
CA ILE A 90 -5.10 -8.50 -2.80
C ILE A 90 -5.94 -9.50 -2.01
N THR A 91 -5.28 -10.47 -1.39
CA THR A 91 -5.91 -11.44 -0.49
C THR A 91 -5.11 -11.48 0.80
N LEU A 92 -5.81 -11.34 1.93
CA LEU A 92 -5.23 -11.46 3.26
C LEU A 92 -5.79 -12.71 3.94
N SER A 93 -4.92 -13.42 4.66
CA SER A 93 -5.30 -14.53 5.53
C SER A 93 -4.95 -14.19 6.97
N GLY A 94 -5.86 -14.45 7.91
CA GLY A 94 -5.60 -14.31 9.34
C GLY A 94 -5.57 -12.87 9.86
N PHE A 95 -6.13 -11.89 9.13
CA PHE A 95 -6.18 -10.50 9.60
C PHE A 95 -7.05 -10.36 10.85
N GLN A 96 -6.53 -9.67 11.85
CA GLN A 96 -7.17 -9.43 13.15
C GLN A 96 -7.19 -7.93 13.47
N GLY A 97 -8.10 -7.53 14.36
CA GLY A 97 -8.29 -6.12 14.72
C GLY A 97 -9.00 -5.32 13.64
N GLU A 98 -8.84 -4.01 13.69
CA GLU A 98 -9.46 -3.05 12.78
C GLU A 98 -8.44 -2.46 11.81
N TYR A 99 -8.89 -2.03 10.63
CA TYR A 99 -8.05 -1.25 9.72
C TYR A 99 -7.70 0.11 10.33
N GLN A 100 -6.41 0.35 10.54
CA GLN A 100 -5.91 1.59 11.14
C GLN A 100 -4.65 2.05 10.42
N SER A 101 -4.62 3.30 9.96
CA SER A 101 -3.46 3.88 9.29
C SER A 101 -3.50 5.41 9.34
N PRO A 102 -2.35 6.11 9.20
CA PRO A 102 -2.34 7.54 8.97
C PRO A 102 -2.84 7.94 7.56
N ALA A 103 -2.87 7.00 6.62
CA ALA A 103 -3.38 7.21 5.25
C ALA A 103 -4.91 7.01 5.16
N VAL A 104 -5.48 7.38 4.01
CA VAL A 104 -6.92 7.21 3.69
C VAL A 104 -7.38 5.75 3.58
N SER A 105 -6.42 4.81 3.56
CA SER A 105 -6.67 3.39 3.73
C SER A 105 -5.55 2.78 4.55
N ALA A 106 -5.66 1.50 4.90
CA ALA A 106 -4.65 0.76 5.63
C ALA A 106 -3.87 -0.21 4.74
N THR A 107 -4.09 -0.22 3.43
CA THR A 107 -3.45 -1.15 2.48
C THR A 107 -2.73 -0.35 1.41
N HIS A 108 -1.42 -0.54 1.25
CA HIS A 108 -0.61 0.40 0.45
C HIS A 108 0.40 -0.27 -0.47
N ILE A 109 0.94 0.55 -1.39
CA ILE A 109 2.32 0.43 -1.86
C ILE A 109 3.11 1.61 -1.29
N HIS A 110 4.27 1.32 -0.72
CA HIS A 110 5.26 2.29 -0.25
C HIS A 110 6.49 2.31 -1.16
N GLU A 111 7.17 3.46 -1.21
CA GLU A 111 8.46 3.62 -1.89
C GLU A 111 9.61 3.57 -0.88
N SER A 112 10.25 2.42 -0.77
CA SER A 112 11.52 2.23 -0.06
C SER A 112 12.05 0.81 -0.30
N PRO A 113 13.39 0.59 -0.25
CA PRO A 113 13.96 -0.74 -0.36
C PRO A 113 13.60 -1.65 0.83
N ARG A 114 13.92 -2.95 0.68
CA ARG A 114 13.74 -3.97 1.73
C ARG A 114 14.40 -3.55 3.04
N GLY A 115 13.71 -3.80 4.16
CA GLY A 115 14.18 -3.48 5.51
C GLY A 115 14.16 -1.99 5.86
N ARG A 116 13.56 -1.14 5.02
CA ARG A 116 13.49 0.32 5.25
C ARG A 116 12.06 0.82 5.15
N ALA A 117 11.67 1.71 6.05
CA ALA A 117 10.41 2.44 5.98
C ALA A 117 10.47 3.51 4.88
N GLY A 118 9.32 3.79 4.27
CA GLY A 118 9.18 4.80 3.22
C GLY A 118 7.76 5.38 3.22
N PRO A 119 7.50 6.47 2.48
CA PRO A 119 6.16 7.03 2.37
C PRO A 119 5.23 6.13 1.53
N PRO A 120 3.93 6.07 1.85
CA PRO A 120 2.96 5.42 0.98
C PRO A 120 2.84 6.22 -0.32
N ARG A 121 2.76 5.54 -1.46
CA ARG A 121 2.56 6.16 -2.78
C ARG A 121 1.21 5.85 -3.39
N ILE A 122 0.64 4.69 -3.04
CA ILE A 122 -0.68 4.27 -3.46
C ILE A 122 -1.44 3.75 -2.24
N ALA A 123 -2.66 4.23 -2.06
CA ALA A 123 -3.62 3.71 -1.08
C ALA A 123 -4.70 2.90 -1.81
N PHE A 124 -4.86 1.63 -1.45
CA PHE A 124 -5.87 0.74 -2.00
C PHE A 124 -7.07 0.65 -1.06
N PRO A 125 -8.29 0.41 -1.57
CA PRO A 125 -9.40 -0.03 -0.74
C PRO A 125 -9.00 -1.25 0.10
N ASN A 126 -9.29 -1.19 1.40
CA ASN A 126 -8.95 -2.27 2.31
C ASN A 126 -9.69 -3.57 1.91
N PRO A 127 -9.02 -4.73 1.99
CA PRO A 127 -9.67 -6.01 1.79
C PRO A 127 -10.91 -6.20 2.67
N VAL A 128 -12.00 -6.68 2.08
CA VAL A 128 -13.25 -7.00 2.78
C VAL A 128 -13.35 -8.49 3.02
N GLU A 129 -14.06 -8.91 4.06
CA GLU A 129 -14.22 -10.33 4.38
C GLU A 129 -14.93 -11.09 3.25
N ILE A 130 -14.35 -12.22 2.83
CA ILE A 130 -14.88 -13.09 1.78
C ILE A 130 -14.99 -14.56 2.23
N GLY A 131 -14.65 -14.85 3.49
CA GLY A 131 -14.71 -16.18 4.08
C GLY A 131 -13.97 -16.24 5.41
N PRO A 132 -13.98 -17.39 6.10
CA PRO A 132 -13.32 -17.54 7.39
C PRO A 132 -11.85 -17.18 7.29
N SER A 133 -11.44 -16.15 8.05
CA SER A 133 -10.07 -15.63 8.07
C SER A 133 -9.55 -15.08 6.74
N LEU A 134 -10.37 -14.94 5.69
CA LEU A 134 -9.97 -14.46 4.38
C LEU A 134 -10.60 -13.09 4.09
N ARG A 135 -9.78 -12.15 3.66
CA ARG A 135 -10.24 -10.86 3.13
C ARG A 135 -9.69 -10.63 1.73
N SER A 136 -10.45 -9.96 0.85
CA SER A 136 -10.00 -9.63 -0.51
C SER A 136 -10.36 -8.21 -0.93
N SER A 137 -9.48 -7.60 -1.73
CA SER A 137 -9.71 -6.34 -2.44
C SER A 137 -9.29 -6.53 -3.88
N ILE A 138 -10.18 -6.24 -4.83
CA ILE A 138 -9.92 -6.37 -6.27
C ILE A 138 -10.40 -5.11 -6.96
N GLY A 139 -9.59 -4.56 -7.86
CA GLY A 139 -9.97 -3.37 -8.62
C GLY A 139 -8.83 -2.80 -9.45
N CYS A 140 -9.08 -1.65 -10.06
CA CYS A 140 -8.06 -0.85 -10.72
C CYS A 140 -8.22 0.61 -10.31
N ILE A 141 -7.10 1.29 -10.11
CA ILE A 141 -7.05 2.72 -9.82
C ILE A 141 -6.11 3.40 -10.81
N ARG A 142 -6.49 4.60 -11.23
CA ARG A 142 -5.73 5.44 -12.16
C ARG A 142 -5.20 6.64 -11.40
N GLY A 143 -3.96 7.03 -11.67
CA GLY A 143 -3.41 8.27 -11.14
C GLY A 143 -4.14 9.52 -11.68
N PRO A 144 -3.97 10.70 -11.06
CA PRO A 144 -3.08 10.98 -9.94
C PRO A 144 -3.50 10.24 -8.66
N PHE A 145 -2.51 9.77 -7.90
CA PHE A 145 -2.74 9.04 -6.66
C PHE A 145 -2.77 9.99 -5.47
N THR A 146 -3.49 9.60 -4.41
CA THR A 146 -3.58 10.33 -3.16
C THR A 146 -3.55 9.33 -2.03
N THR A 147 -2.78 9.61 -0.98
CA THR A 147 -2.68 8.75 0.21
C THR A 147 -3.27 9.39 1.44
N GLY A 148 -3.47 10.71 1.46
CA GLY A 148 -3.85 11.51 2.63
C GLY A 148 -2.70 11.77 3.59
N VAL A 149 -1.52 11.19 3.36
CA VAL A 149 -0.33 11.44 4.17
C VAL A 149 0.42 12.61 3.56
N LEU A 150 0.69 13.64 4.36
CA LEU A 150 1.47 14.79 3.92
C LEU A 150 2.94 14.65 4.33
N ALA A 151 3.85 14.86 3.38
CA ALA A 151 5.27 15.05 3.63
C ALA A 151 5.71 16.41 3.07
N ASN A 152 6.32 17.25 3.91
CA ASN A 152 6.73 18.62 3.53
C ASN A 152 5.59 19.45 2.91
N GLY A 153 4.36 19.28 3.40
CA GLY A 153 3.17 20.01 2.94
C GLY A 153 2.52 19.48 1.66
N LYS A 154 2.96 18.33 1.13
CA LYS A 154 2.46 17.71 -0.10
C LYS A 154 2.04 16.27 0.14
N ASP A 155 0.96 15.82 -0.50
CA ASP A 155 0.50 14.42 -0.41
C ASP A 155 1.58 13.47 -0.94
N THR A 156 1.82 12.37 -0.24
CA THR A 156 2.89 11.44 -0.63
C THR A 156 2.57 10.67 -1.93
N GLY A 157 1.31 10.61 -2.36
CA GLY A 157 0.93 10.10 -3.69
C GLY A 157 1.06 11.14 -4.80
N GLU A 158 1.16 12.43 -4.47
CA GLU A 158 1.16 13.49 -5.48
C GLU A 158 2.43 13.44 -6.35
N GLY A 159 2.23 13.35 -7.67
CA GLY A 159 3.30 13.22 -8.66
C GLY A 159 3.86 11.79 -8.80
N PHE A 160 3.37 10.83 -8.01
CA PHE A 160 3.71 9.44 -8.19
C PHE A 160 3.15 8.89 -9.52
N HIS A 161 3.98 8.13 -10.23
CA HIS A 161 3.60 7.49 -11.48
C HIS A 161 4.04 6.03 -11.46
N VAL A 162 3.14 5.10 -11.84
CA VAL A 162 3.37 3.64 -11.73
C VAL A 162 4.58 3.14 -12.53
N ARG A 163 5.03 3.89 -13.54
CA ARG A 163 6.31 3.67 -14.25
C ARG A 163 7.50 3.53 -13.29
N GLN A 164 7.51 4.25 -12.16
CA GLN A 164 8.59 4.18 -11.18
C GLN A 164 8.73 2.76 -10.59
N ILE A 165 7.61 2.03 -10.45
CA ILE A 165 7.60 0.61 -10.03
C ILE A 165 8.27 -0.26 -11.09
N GLU A 166 8.07 0.04 -12.38
CA GLU A 166 8.69 -0.71 -13.48
C GLU A 166 10.20 -0.48 -13.56
N GLU A 167 10.62 0.77 -13.34
CA GLU A 167 12.02 1.17 -13.37
C GLU A 167 12.81 0.56 -12.20
N ASN A 168 12.20 0.49 -11.00
CA ASN A 168 12.85 -0.06 -9.81
C ASN A 168 11.86 -0.77 -8.87
N PRO A 169 11.39 -1.99 -9.18
CA PRO A 169 10.41 -2.67 -8.34
C PRO A 169 10.95 -2.98 -6.95
N ALA A 170 12.24 -3.29 -6.83
CA ALA A 170 12.91 -3.52 -5.54
C ALA A 170 12.92 -2.27 -4.63
N GLY A 171 12.60 -1.09 -5.16
CA GLY A 171 12.37 0.14 -4.40
C GLY A 171 10.96 0.28 -3.82
N PHE A 172 10.08 -0.72 -3.98
CA PHE A 172 8.70 -0.66 -3.52
C PHE A 172 8.31 -1.89 -2.70
N PHE A 173 7.42 -1.71 -1.74
CA PHE A 173 6.81 -2.81 -0.99
C PHE A 173 5.31 -2.58 -0.85
N ALA A 174 4.55 -3.67 -0.63
CA ALA A 174 3.16 -3.60 -0.25
C ALA A 174 2.95 -4.14 1.16
N ASP A 175 1.98 -3.56 1.84
CA ASP A 175 1.66 -3.88 3.22
C ASP A 175 0.17 -3.66 3.49
N VAL A 176 -0.20 -4.05 4.70
CA VAL A 176 -1.48 -3.68 5.29
C VAL A 176 -1.29 -3.47 6.79
N HIS A 177 -1.97 -2.48 7.34
CA HIS A 177 -1.92 -2.11 8.76
C HIS A 177 -3.15 -2.60 9.51
N SER A 178 -2.98 -2.89 10.79
CA SER A 178 -4.04 -3.25 11.73
C SER A 178 -3.88 -2.43 13.01
N SER A 179 -4.98 -2.20 13.73
CA SER A 179 -4.98 -1.62 15.06
C SER A 179 -4.14 -2.40 16.08
N LEU A 180 -3.87 -3.68 15.82
CA LEU A 180 -3.02 -4.54 16.65
C LEU A 180 -1.54 -4.53 16.20
N ALA A 181 -1.23 -3.97 15.03
CA ALA A 181 0.12 -3.82 14.50
C ALA A 181 0.21 -2.56 13.63
N VAL A 182 0.31 -1.41 14.29
CA VAL A 182 0.31 -0.09 13.65
C VAL A 182 1.47 0.11 12.67
N PRO A 183 2.71 -0.39 12.91
CA PRO A 183 3.78 -0.33 11.90
C PRO A 183 3.48 -1.14 10.63
N GLY A 184 2.56 -2.10 10.70
CA GLY A 184 2.18 -3.00 9.62
C GLY A 184 1.82 -4.38 10.19
N ALA A 185 0.76 -4.99 9.67
CA ALA A 185 0.36 -6.35 10.02
C ALA A 185 1.13 -7.39 9.19
N VAL A 186 1.40 -7.09 7.92
CA VAL A 186 2.31 -7.84 7.04
C VAL A 186 2.98 -6.89 6.06
N ARG A 187 4.17 -7.25 5.57
CA ARG A 187 4.90 -6.52 4.54
C ARG A 187 5.52 -7.49 3.53
N GLY A 188 5.56 -7.12 2.25
CA GLY A 188 6.28 -7.85 1.21
C GLY A 188 6.91 -6.90 0.19
N GLN A 189 8.13 -7.19 -0.24
CA GLN A 189 8.84 -6.38 -1.22
C GLN A 189 8.40 -6.74 -2.65
N LEU A 190 8.27 -5.74 -3.53
CA LEU A 190 8.14 -5.97 -4.97
C LEU A 190 9.51 -6.39 -5.52
N GLU A 191 9.51 -7.36 -6.42
CA GLU A 191 10.71 -7.85 -7.09
C GLU A 191 10.45 -7.92 -8.60
N LYS A 192 11.51 -7.94 -9.42
CA LYS A 192 11.33 -8.22 -10.84
C LYS A 192 10.85 -9.65 -10.96
N ASN A 193 9.74 -9.89 -11.66
CA ASN A 193 9.42 -11.24 -12.10
C ASN A 193 10.54 -11.70 -13.05
N CYS A 194 11.29 -12.73 -12.66
CA CYS A 194 12.28 -13.40 -13.51
C CYS A 194 11.59 -14.25 -14.59
#